data_AF-A0A353XWF6-F1
#
_entry.id   AF-A0A353XWF6-F1
#
_cell.length_a   1.000
_cell.length_b   1.000
_cell.length_c   1.000
_cell.angle_alpha   90.00
_cell.angle_beta   90.00
_cell.angle_gamma   90.00
#
_symmetry.space_group_name_H-M   'P 1'
#
loop_
_entity.id
_entity.type
_entity.pdbx_description
1 polymer ?
#
loop_
_entity_poly.entity_id
_entity_poly.type
_entity_poly.pdbx_seq_one_letter_code
_entity_poly.pdbx_strand_id
1 'polypeptide(L)'
;MRGKYTLPFKFAFLMVAFYFVPRCIFATEEEAFTESVVIFNTICAKCHEAQCSGRLSFDDTLDASANHIVRYYNEASEKKWLQRELFVILNHMKEKCAYYPMAAPIPPQRVWSGEILEKMA
;
A
#
# COMPACT_ATOMS: atom_id res chain seq x y z
N MET A 1 -25.76 59.02 34.82
CA MET A 1 -24.71 58.03 34.48
C MET A 1 -25.43 56.79 33.94
N ARG A 2 -25.72 56.71 32.62
CA ARG A 2 -25.00 55.90 31.59
C ARG A 2 -24.52 54.55 32.13
N GLY A 3 -24.97 53.38 31.70
CA GLY A 3 -25.92 52.97 30.66
C GLY A 3 -26.16 51.45 30.76
N LYS A 4 -27.32 50.99 30.27
CA LYS A 4 -27.70 49.57 30.16
C LYS A 4 -27.02 48.98 28.92
N TYR A 5 -26.33 47.84 29.06
CA TYR A 5 -25.91 47.03 27.90
C TYR A 5 -26.41 45.60 28.08
N THR A 6 -27.52 45.32 27.43
CA THR A 6 -27.98 43.99 27.03
C THR A 6 -27.11 43.50 25.88
N LEU A 7 -26.45 42.34 26.03
CA LEU A 7 -25.80 41.64 24.92
C LEU A 7 -26.57 40.33 24.65
N PRO A 8 -27.03 40.10 23.41
CA PRO A 8 -27.86 38.95 23.07
C PRO A 8 -27.02 37.67 22.92
N PHE A 9 -27.54 36.60 23.52
CA PHE A 9 -27.06 35.21 23.60
C PHE A 9 -26.93 34.46 22.25
N LYS A 10 -26.70 35.13 21.11
CA LYS A 10 -26.87 34.53 19.78
C LYS A 10 -25.63 34.35 18.91
N PHE A 11 -24.43 34.77 19.34
CA PHE A 11 -23.22 34.73 18.50
C PHE A 11 -22.13 33.75 18.95
N ALA A 12 -22.44 32.77 19.79
CA ALA A 12 -21.46 31.76 20.23
C ALA A 12 -21.55 30.42 19.47
N PHE A 13 -22.35 30.30 18.41
CA PHE A 13 -22.65 29.00 17.78
C PHE A 13 -21.99 28.77 16.40
N LEU A 14 -21.16 29.69 15.90
CA LEU A 14 -20.61 29.60 14.53
C LEU A 14 -19.12 29.25 14.45
N MET A 15 -18.49 28.86 15.55
CA MET A 15 -17.04 28.56 15.61
C MET A 15 -16.73 27.15 16.13
N VAL A 16 -17.61 26.16 15.91
CA VAL A 16 -17.35 24.75 16.31
C VAL A 16 -17.60 23.75 15.16
N ALA A 17 -18.12 24.18 14.00
CA ALA A 17 -18.46 23.26 12.91
C ALA A 17 -17.28 22.86 12.00
N PHE A 18 -16.10 23.49 12.12
CA PHE A 18 -14.94 23.18 11.27
C PHE A 18 -13.93 22.19 11.89
N TYR A 19 -14.11 21.78 13.14
CA TYR A 19 -13.17 20.87 13.83
C TYR A 19 -13.51 19.37 13.70
N PHE A 20 -14.60 19.02 13.04
CA PHE A 20 -15.04 17.63 12.85
C PHE A 20 -15.09 17.22 11.37
N VAL A 21 -14.23 17.79 10.52
CA VAL A 21 -13.97 17.16 9.21
C VAL A 21 -13.02 16.00 9.48
N PRO A 22 -13.44 14.73 9.31
CA PRO A 22 -12.50 13.62 9.34
C PRO A 22 -11.49 13.90 8.22
N ARG A 23 -10.23 14.14 8.57
CA ARG A 23 -9.13 14.02 7.62
C ARG A 23 -9.09 12.55 7.21
N CYS A 24 -9.88 12.18 6.22
CA CYS A 24 -9.59 11.00 5.41
C CYS A 24 -8.28 11.32 4.69
N ILE A 25 -7.17 11.07 5.36
CA ILE A 25 -5.88 10.93 4.69
C ILE A 25 -6.04 9.63 3.91
N PHE A 26 -6.46 9.76 2.65
CA PHE A 26 -6.31 8.67 1.71
C PHE A 26 -4.81 8.46 1.58
N ALA A 27 -4.29 7.39 2.20
CA ALA A 27 -2.98 6.90 1.88
C ALA A 27 -3.02 6.53 0.40
N THR A 28 -2.39 7.35 -0.44
CA THR A 28 -2.09 6.95 -1.81
C THR A 28 -1.03 5.87 -1.66
N GLU A 29 -1.39 4.60 -1.79
CA GLU A 29 -0.37 3.55 -2.02
C GLU A 29 0.43 4.03 -3.23
N GLU A 30 1.71 4.36 -3.03
CA GLU A 30 2.61 4.69 -4.13
C GLU A 30 2.59 3.49 -5.08
N GLU A 31 2.38 3.74 -6.37
CA GLU A 31 2.37 2.69 -7.36
C GLU A 31 3.77 2.08 -7.41
N ALA A 32 3.87 0.81 -6.99
CA ALA A 32 5.14 0.10 -7.00
C ALA A 32 5.63 -0.07 -8.44
N PHE A 33 6.94 -0.10 -8.65
CA PHE A 33 7.51 -0.38 -9.95
C PHE A 33 7.04 -1.77 -10.42
N THR A 34 6.61 -1.86 -11.69
CA THR A 34 6.16 -3.12 -12.31
C THR A 34 7.19 -4.24 -12.14
N GLU A 35 8.49 -3.91 -12.25
CA GLU A 35 9.60 -4.84 -12.01
C GLU A 35 9.49 -5.49 -10.62
N SER A 36 9.29 -4.69 -9.57
CA SER A 36 9.20 -5.14 -8.19
C SER A 36 7.98 -6.04 -7.97
N VAL A 37 6.82 -5.69 -8.53
CA VAL A 37 5.60 -6.51 -8.46
C VAL A 37 5.79 -7.86 -9.17
N VAL A 38 6.42 -7.86 -10.34
CA VAL A 38 6.70 -9.09 -11.09
C VAL A 38 7.71 -9.97 -10.35
N ILE A 39 8.81 -9.41 -9.83
CA ILE A 39 9.80 -10.13 -9.03
C ILE A 39 9.13 -10.73 -7.80
N PHE A 40 8.34 -9.94 -7.06
CA PHE A 40 7.65 -10.44 -5.88
C PHE A 40 6.75 -11.63 -6.21
N ASN A 41 5.89 -11.51 -7.23
CA ASN A 41 4.92 -12.54 -7.59
C ASN A 41 5.58 -13.82 -8.14
N THR A 42 6.76 -13.71 -8.75
CA THR A 42 7.46 -14.86 -9.35
C THR A 42 8.48 -15.51 -8.44
N ILE A 43 9.05 -14.76 -7.48
CA ILE A 43 10.09 -15.23 -6.57
C ILE A 43 9.54 -15.32 -5.13
N CYS A 44 9.15 -14.19 -4.53
CA CYS A 44 8.79 -14.10 -3.12
C CYS A 44 7.47 -14.77 -2.77
N ALA A 45 6.44 -14.65 -3.62
CA ALA A 45 5.10 -15.20 -3.40
C ALA A 45 5.03 -16.74 -3.29
N LYS A 46 6.15 -17.42 -3.58
CA LYS A 46 6.30 -18.87 -3.42
C LYS A 46 6.72 -19.29 -2.00
N CYS A 47 7.22 -18.35 -1.21
CA CYS A 47 7.65 -18.59 0.16
C CYS A 47 6.44 -18.63 1.13
N HIS A 48 6.55 -19.35 2.25
CA HIS A 48 5.48 -19.30 3.26
C HIS A 48 5.36 -17.90 3.86
N GLU A 49 6.46 -17.15 3.83
CA GLU A 49 6.54 -15.77 4.27
C GLU A 49 5.64 -14.85 3.46
N ALA A 50 5.29 -15.18 2.22
CA ALA A 50 4.40 -14.38 1.40
C ALA A 50 2.96 -14.95 1.34
N GLN A 51 2.60 -15.88 2.24
CA GLN A 51 1.24 -16.40 2.33
C GLN A 51 0.33 -15.45 3.10
N CYS A 52 -0.93 -15.34 2.65
CA CYS A 52 -2.01 -14.75 3.43
C CYS A 52 -2.33 -15.64 4.64
N SER A 53 -1.73 -15.29 5.78
CA SER A 53 -1.92 -16.00 7.05
C SER A 53 -2.15 -15.05 8.23
N GLY A 54 -2.21 -13.73 7.98
CA GLY A 54 -2.37 -12.69 9.01
C GLY A 54 -1.18 -12.55 9.98
N ARG A 55 -0.22 -13.48 9.96
CA ARG A 55 1.06 -13.36 10.66
C ARG A 55 2.05 -12.64 9.76
N LEU A 56 2.45 -11.44 10.20
CA LEU A 56 3.55 -10.70 9.59
C LEU A 56 4.81 -11.57 9.72
N SER A 57 5.44 -11.87 8.58
CA SER A 57 6.57 -12.82 8.53
C SER A 57 7.88 -12.21 9.02
N PHE A 58 7.89 -10.89 9.13
CA PHE A 58 8.89 -10.08 9.80
C PHE A 58 8.08 -9.09 10.65
N ASP A 59 8.52 -8.75 11.85
CA ASP A 59 7.84 -7.78 12.74
C ASP A 59 7.92 -6.34 12.19
N ASP A 60 7.49 -6.13 10.94
CA ASP A 60 7.60 -4.91 10.15
C ASP A 60 9.02 -4.33 10.02
N THR A 61 10.04 -5.19 10.13
CA THR A 61 11.43 -4.77 10.01
C THR A 61 11.95 -4.96 8.60
N LEU A 62 12.20 -3.84 7.92
CA LEU A 62 12.88 -3.81 6.63
C LEU A 62 14.22 -4.55 6.68
N ASP A 63 14.99 -4.42 7.76
CA ASP A 63 16.31 -5.05 7.87
C ASP A 63 16.24 -6.59 7.94
N ALA A 64 15.25 -7.16 8.66
CA ALA A 64 15.07 -8.60 8.71
C ALA A 64 14.62 -9.15 7.36
N SER A 65 13.70 -8.45 6.69
CA SER A 65 13.26 -8.82 5.34
C SER A 65 14.37 -8.67 4.31
N ALA A 66 15.23 -7.65 4.39
CA ALA A 66 16.31 -7.40 3.45
C ALA A 66 17.30 -8.58 3.38
N ASN A 67 17.71 -9.13 4.53
CA ASN A 67 18.57 -10.31 4.57
C ASN A 67 17.90 -11.54 3.94
N HIS A 68 16.59 -11.71 4.17
CA HIS A 68 15.82 -12.79 3.55
C HIS A 68 15.72 -12.59 2.02
N ILE A 69 15.40 -11.38 1.56
CA ILE A 69 15.31 -11.00 0.15
C ILE A 69 16.64 -11.31 -0.56
N VAL A 70 17.77 -10.82 -0.03
CA VAL A 70 19.08 -11.03 -0.66
C VAL A 70 19.48 -12.52 -0.70
N ARG A 71 19.06 -13.31 0.29
CA ARG A 71 19.30 -14.76 0.30
C ARG A 71 18.59 -15.49 -0.85
N TYR A 72 17.35 -15.10 -1.18
CA TYR A 72 16.54 -15.77 -2.19
C TYR A 72 16.55 -15.06 -3.56
N TYR A 73 17.00 -13.81 -3.60
CA TYR A 73 17.11 -12.99 -4.80
C TYR A 73 18.33 -12.06 -4.68
N ASN A 74 19.53 -12.62 -4.88
CA ASN A 74 20.80 -11.93 -4.70
C ASN A 74 20.98 -10.70 -5.62
N GLU A 75 20.28 -10.64 -6.75
CA GLU A 75 20.28 -9.46 -7.64
C GLU A 75 19.77 -8.18 -6.95
N ALA A 76 19.09 -8.30 -5.81
CA ALA A 76 18.70 -7.17 -5.00
C ALA A 76 19.81 -6.65 -4.06
N SER A 77 20.98 -7.30 -3.92
CA SER A 77 21.97 -6.99 -2.85
C SER A 77 22.35 -5.51 -2.75
N GLU A 78 22.65 -4.88 -3.89
CA GLU A 78 23.00 -3.46 -4.00
C GLU A 78 21.79 -2.55 -4.30
N LYS A 79 20.61 -3.15 -4.55
CA LYS A 79 19.38 -2.43 -4.92
C LYS A 79 18.52 -2.18 -3.68
N LYS A 80 18.93 -1.22 -2.84
CA LYS A 80 18.18 -0.86 -1.60
C LYS A 80 16.74 -0.41 -1.87
N TRP A 81 16.51 0.26 -3.00
CA TRP A 81 15.17 0.63 -3.43
C TRP A 81 14.29 -0.61 -3.68
N LEU A 82 14.83 -1.64 -4.32
CA LEU A 82 14.12 -2.88 -4.63
C LEU A 82 13.86 -3.70 -3.37
N GLN A 83 14.84 -3.78 -2.46
CA GLN A 83 14.63 -4.39 -1.13
C GLN A 83 13.47 -3.73 -0.39
N ARG A 84 13.39 -2.39 -0.41
CA ARG A 84 12.30 -1.62 0.20
C ARG A 84 10.95 -1.91 -0.47
N GLU A 85 10.89 -1.91 -1.80
CA GLU A 85 9.62 -2.18 -2.49
C GLU A 85 9.12 -3.60 -2.29
N LEU A 86 10.01 -4.60 -2.36
CA LEU A 86 9.64 -5.99 -2.08
C LEU A 86 9.10 -6.15 -0.65
N PHE A 87 9.64 -5.40 0.31
CA PHE A 87 9.11 -5.34 1.68
C PHE A 87 7.73 -4.66 1.74
N VAL A 88 7.52 -3.54 1.05
CA VAL A 88 6.19 -2.89 0.96
C VAL A 88 5.15 -3.83 0.37
N ILE A 89 5.49 -4.52 -0.73
CA ILE A 89 4.61 -5.49 -1.38
C ILE A 89 4.32 -6.68 -0.44
N LEU A 90 5.31 -7.16 0.31
CA LEU A 90 5.13 -8.20 1.33
C LEU A 90 4.11 -7.76 2.39
N ASN A 91 4.26 -6.55 2.93
CA ASN A 91 3.35 -6.03 3.94
C ASN A 91 1.93 -5.91 3.41
N HIS A 92 1.75 -5.38 2.19
CA HIS A 92 0.44 -5.35 1.55
C HIS A 92 -0.17 -6.75 1.44
N MET A 93 0.58 -7.75 0.94
CA MET A 93 0.10 -9.13 0.85
C MET A 93 -0.32 -9.69 2.21
N LYS A 94 0.42 -9.36 3.27
CA LYS A 94 0.11 -9.80 4.64
C LYS A 94 -1.11 -9.13 5.24
N GLU A 95 -1.19 -7.82 5.13
CA GLU A 95 -2.24 -7.01 5.73
C GLU A 95 -3.56 -7.13 4.97
N LYS A 96 -3.50 -7.12 3.64
CA LYS A 96 -4.67 -7.10 2.76
C LYS A 96 -5.09 -8.48 2.27
N CYS A 97 -4.24 -9.50 2.45
CA CYS A 97 -4.50 -10.85 1.92
C CYS A 97 -4.74 -10.83 0.40
N ALA A 98 -4.02 -9.97 -0.33
CA ALA A 98 -4.26 -9.73 -1.75
C ALA A 98 -2.94 -9.49 -2.48
N TYR A 99 -2.92 -9.80 -3.78
CA TYR A 99 -1.83 -9.40 -4.67
C TYR A 99 -1.76 -7.87 -4.75
N TYR A 100 -0.53 -7.35 -4.75
CA TYR A 100 -0.31 -5.92 -4.91
C TYR A 100 -0.91 -5.43 -6.23
N PRO A 101 -1.64 -4.31 -6.22
CA PRO A 101 -2.25 -3.78 -7.43
C PRO A 101 -1.18 -3.41 -8.47
N MET A 102 -1.41 -3.75 -9.72
CA MET A 102 -0.57 -3.34 -10.84
C MET A 102 -1.44 -2.78 -11.95
N ALA A 103 -1.01 -1.71 -12.62
CA ALA A 103 -1.64 -1.20 -13.82
C ALA A 103 -1.32 -2.11 -15.02
N ALA A 104 -1.87 -3.32 -15.02
CA ALA A 104 -1.82 -4.24 -16.15
C ALA A 104 -3.20 -4.38 -16.79
N PRO A 105 -3.29 -4.48 -18.13
CA PRO A 105 -4.53 -4.82 -18.79
C PRO A 105 -4.95 -6.23 -18.34
N ILE A 106 -6.11 -6.33 -17.69
CA ILE A 106 -6.66 -7.63 -17.27
C ILE A 106 -7.60 -8.13 -18.38
N PRO A 107 -7.40 -9.36 -18.90
CA PRO A 107 -8.26 -9.89 -19.93
C PRO A 107 -9.69 -10.10 -19.42
N PRO A 108 -10.69 -10.03 -20.32
CA PRO A 108 -12.05 -10.45 -20.01
C PRO A 108 -12.07 -11.83 -19.35
N GLN A 109 -12.92 -11.99 -18.32
CA GLN A 109 -13.06 -13.23 -17.54
C GLN A 109 -11.77 -13.72 -16.84
N ARG A 110 -10.69 -12.92 -16.80
CA ARG A 110 -9.39 -13.28 -16.20
C ARG A 110 -8.73 -14.51 -16.82
N VAL A 111 -9.03 -14.81 -18.08
CA VAL A 111 -8.42 -15.92 -18.82
C VAL A 111 -7.33 -15.37 -19.72
N TRP A 112 -6.11 -15.84 -19.53
CA TRP A 112 -4.97 -15.50 -20.37
C TRP A 112 -4.83 -16.52 -21.51
N SER A 113 -4.63 -16.03 -22.74
CA SER A 113 -4.31 -16.84 -23.92
C SER A 113 -3.24 -16.15 -24.75
N GLY A 114 -2.55 -16.90 -25.62
CA GLY A 114 -1.56 -16.33 -26.53
C GLY A 114 -2.15 -15.23 -27.41
N GLU A 115 -3.35 -15.44 -27.97
CA GLU A 115 -4.07 -14.46 -28.77
C GLU A 115 -4.34 -13.16 -27.99
N ILE A 116 -4.69 -13.25 -26.70
CA ILE A 116 -4.95 -12.06 -25.90
C ILE A 116 -3.65 -11.29 -25.62
N LEU A 117 -2.55 -12.00 -25.34
CA LEU A 117 -1.24 -11.38 -25.14
C LEU A 117 -0.76 -10.67 -26.39
N GLU A 118 -0.93 -11.27 -27.58
CA GLU A 118 -0.58 -10.65 -28.86
C GLU A 118 -1.36 -9.35 -29.11
N LYS A 119 -2.61 -9.26 -28.66
CA LYS A 119 -3.44 -8.06 -28.79
C LYS A 119 -3.09 -6.95 -27.80
N MET A 120 -2.29 -7.24 -26.78
CA MET A 120 -1.89 -6.31 -25.72
C MET A 120 -0.44 -5.83 -25.84
N ALA A 121 0.36 -6.42 -26.74
CA ALA A 121 1.72 -6.02 -27.06
C ALA A 121 1.76 -4.84 -28.04
#